data_AF-A0A973FXV7-F1
#
_entry.id   AF-A0A973FXV7-F1
#
_cell.length_a   1.000
_cell.length_b   1.000
_cell.length_c   1.000
_cell.angle_alpha   90.00
_cell.angle_beta   90.00
_cell.angle_gamma   90.00
#
_symmetry.space_group_name_H-M   'P 1'
#
loop_
_entity.id
_entity.type
_entity.pdbx_description
1 polymer ?
#
loop_
_entity_poly.entity_id
_entity_poly.type
_entity_poly.pdbx_seq_one_letter_code
_entity_poly.pdbx_strand_id
1 'polypeptide(L)'
;MHKRSIVRLAGASLAIFVVCGTLSSCQKKVGEVLVEKAIEQSTGNKVDIRNGGQNVTIQSEGQKIEIQSNTSGVWPNDIPGEVPKFAYGQIKAVTRSDMPEGKSWVVISENVPGNIIKSYESLLKNSGFKTVSTIITSDEGEGGSVSGEKDQLKVALITGNGSASLSVVKEP
;
A
#
# COMPACT_ATOMS: atom_id res chain seq x y z
N MET A 1 -53.98 42.57 24.40
CA MET A 1 -53.11 41.43 24.78
C MET A 1 -51.78 41.99 25.27
N HIS A 2 -51.50 41.86 26.56
CA HIS A 2 -50.30 42.38 27.23
C HIS A 2 -49.75 41.26 28.10
N LYS A 3 -48.59 40.69 27.77
CA LYS A 3 -47.83 39.86 28.70
C LYS A 3 -46.70 40.72 29.26
N ARG A 4 -46.81 41.03 30.56
CA ARG A 4 -45.82 41.74 31.36
C ARG A 4 -44.69 40.78 31.76
N SER A 5 -43.46 41.25 31.58
CA SER A 5 -42.24 40.77 32.25
C SER A 5 -42.29 40.93 33.77
N ILE A 6 -41.43 40.21 34.49
CA ILE A 6 -40.58 40.56 35.67
C ILE A 6 -40.07 39.20 36.22
N VAL A 7 -38.86 38.71 35.93
CA VAL A 7 -37.47 39.08 36.32
C VAL A 7 -37.08 38.65 37.75
N ARG A 8 -35.82 38.16 37.84
CA ARG A 8 -34.94 37.87 39.01
C ARG A 8 -35.01 36.38 39.44
N LEU A 9 -33.93 35.63 39.66
CA LEU A 9 -32.58 35.99 40.10
C LEU A 9 -31.59 34.79 39.94
N ALA A 10 -30.37 35.12 39.50
CA ALA A 10 -29.04 34.59 39.89
C ALA A 10 -28.73 33.08 39.95
N GLY A 11 -27.71 32.68 39.17
CA GLY A 11 -26.89 31.49 39.42
C GLY A 11 -25.68 31.43 38.48
N ALA A 12 -24.53 31.93 38.98
CA ALA A 12 -23.12 31.58 38.73
C ALA A 12 -22.80 30.48 37.67
N SER A 13 -21.68 30.46 36.94
CA SER A 13 -20.48 31.28 36.84
C SER A 13 -19.73 30.82 35.57
N LEU A 14 -18.88 31.71 35.09
CA LEU A 14 -17.83 31.55 34.08
C LEU A 14 -16.88 30.36 34.34
N ALA A 15 -16.62 29.51 33.34
CA ALA A 15 -15.34 28.82 33.16
C ALA A 15 -15.16 28.34 31.71
N ILE A 16 -14.38 29.12 30.95
CA ILE A 16 -13.82 28.79 29.65
C ILE A 16 -12.71 27.76 29.86
N PHE A 17 -12.82 26.57 29.25
CA PHE A 17 -11.69 25.68 28.99
C PHE A 17 -11.55 25.50 27.47
N VAL A 18 -11.04 26.54 26.81
CA VAL A 18 -10.36 26.39 25.52
C VAL A 18 -9.01 25.73 25.83
N VAL A 19 -8.98 24.40 25.80
CA VAL A 19 -7.72 23.65 25.86
C VAL A 19 -7.04 23.77 24.50
N CYS A 20 -6.15 24.76 24.43
CA CYS A 20 -4.79 24.68 23.89
C CYS A 20 -4.57 23.68 22.73
N GLY A 21 -4.88 24.10 21.51
CA GLY A 21 -4.51 23.43 20.26
C GLY A 21 -3.05 23.66 19.85
N THR A 22 -2.08 23.27 20.67
CA THR A 22 -0.65 23.29 20.29
C THR A 22 0.03 21.96 20.59
N LEU A 23 -0.31 20.92 19.82
CA LEU A 23 0.42 19.64 19.79
C LEU A 23 0.96 19.34 18.39
N SER A 24 1.60 20.30 17.74
CA SER A 24 2.08 20.12 16.36
C SER A 24 3.48 19.52 16.21
N SER A 25 4.00 18.74 17.18
CA SER A 25 5.34 18.13 16.99
C SER A 25 5.62 16.81 17.74
N CYS A 26 4.99 16.54 18.89
CA CYS A 26 5.31 15.34 19.69
C CYS A 26 4.39 14.11 19.47
N GLN A 27 3.35 14.21 18.65
CA GLN A 27 2.33 13.14 18.55
C GLN A 27 2.66 11.98 17.61
N LYS A 28 3.71 12.08 16.77
CA LYS A 28 4.01 11.02 15.79
C LYS A 28 4.27 9.66 16.44
N LYS A 29 5.05 9.62 17.53
CA LYS A 29 5.42 8.36 18.22
C LYS A 29 4.29 7.76 19.06
N VAL A 30 3.41 8.59 19.64
CA VAL A 30 2.31 8.10 20.51
C VAL A 30 1.19 7.47 19.67
N GLY A 31 0.92 8.01 18.47
CA GLY A 31 -0.02 7.41 17.53
C GLY A 31 0.46 6.06 16.98
N GLU A 32 1.74 5.93 16.64
CA GLU A 32 2.34 4.68 16.14
C GLU A 32 2.21 3.54 17.15
N VAL A 33 2.57 3.76 18.42
CA VAL A 33 2.49 2.73 19.48
C VAL A 33 1.05 2.26 19.74
N LEU A 34 0.05 3.14 19.58
CA LEU A 34 -1.36 2.77 19.76
C LEU A 34 -1.90 1.96 18.58
N VAL A 35 -1.51 2.30 17.35
CA VAL A 35 -1.88 1.55 16.15
C VAL A 35 -1.17 0.19 16.12
N GLU A 36 0.13 0.15 16.45
CA GLU A 36 0.87 -1.10 16.66
C GLU A 36 0.12 -1.99 17.65
N LYS A 37 -0.10 -1.53 18.89
CA LYS A 37 -0.80 -2.32 19.91
C LYS A 37 -2.19 -2.78 19.48
N ALA A 38 -2.95 -1.97 18.76
CA ALA A 38 -4.28 -2.35 18.28
C ALA A 38 -4.20 -3.47 17.22
N ILE A 39 -3.23 -3.42 16.32
CA ILE A 39 -3.01 -4.48 15.33
C ILE A 39 -2.41 -5.72 16.01
N GLU A 40 -1.50 -5.55 16.97
CA GLU A 40 -0.95 -6.66 17.75
C GLU A 40 -2.03 -7.39 18.55
N GLN A 41 -2.92 -6.65 19.21
CA GLN A 41 -4.02 -7.23 19.99
C GLN A 41 -5.05 -7.95 19.11
N SER A 42 -5.27 -7.48 17.88
CA SER A 42 -6.25 -8.08 16.97
C SER A 42 -5.69 -9.25 16.17
N THR A 43 -4.39 -9.23 15.84
CA THR A 43 -3.72 -10.28 15.05
C THR A 43 -2.99 -11.30 15.91
N GLY A 44 -2.72 -11.00 17.18
CA GLY A 44 -1.86 -11.81 18.06
C GLY A 44 -0.36 -11.70 17.73
N ASN A 45 0.02 -10.88 16.74
CA ASN A 45 1.36 -10.84 16.17
C ASN A 45 2.04 -9.50 16.42
N LYS A 46 3.37 -9.51 16.54
CA LYS A 46 4.14 -8.29 16.77
C LYS A 46 4.18 -7.40 15.52
N VAL A 47 3.93 -6.10 15.70
CA VAL A 47 3.90 -5.11 14.61
C VAL A 47 4.89 -3.99 14.91
N ASP A 48 5.71 -3.64 13.92
CA ASP A 48 6.68 -2.54 14.01
C ASP A 48 6.34 -1.51 12.90
N ILE A 49 5.86 -0.35 13.31
CA ILE A 49 5.51 0.79 12.46
C ILE A 49 6.63 1.82 12.55
N ARG A 50 7.28 2.08 11.41
CA ARG A 50 8.38 3.04 11.30
C ARG A 50 8.00 4.19 10.37
N ASN A 51 8.63 5.35 10.61
CA ASN A 51 8.57 6.52 9.74
C ASN A 51 7.14 7.07 9.49
N GLY A 52 6.32 7.22 10.53
CA GLY A 52 5.00 7.86 10.43
C GLY A 52 3.94 7.00 9.74
N GLY A 53 4.05 5.68 9.81
CA GLY A 53 3.13 4.76 9.12
C GLY A 53 3.50 4.46 7.66
N GLN A 54 4.61 5.02 7.15
CA GLN A 54 5.05 4.80 5.77
C GLN A 54 5.66 3.42 5.57
N ASN A 55 6.36 2.90 6.58
CA ASN A 55 6.96 1.58 6.55
C ASN A 55 6.34 0.74 7.67
N VAL A 56 5.63 -0.32 7.31
CA VAL A 56 5.01 -1.24 8.27
C VAL A 56 5.64 -2.61 8.11
N THR A 57 6.11 -3.18 9.21
CA THR A 57 6.61 -4.56 9.24
C THR A 57 5.75 -5.38 10.19
N ILE A 58 5.24 -6.50 9.71
CA ILE A 58 4.47 -7.47 10.49
C ILE A 58 5.27 -8.78 10.49
N GLN A 59 5.52 -9.34 11.68
CA GLN A 59 6.26 -10.59 11.81
C GLN A 59 5.50 -11.58 12.71
N SER A 60 5.34 -12.81 12.24
CA SER A 60 4.68 -13.90 12.97
C SER A 60 5.21 -15.25 12.53
N GLU A 61 5.53 -16.17 13.46
CA GLU A 61 5.75 -17.60 13.19
C GLU A 61 6.58 -17.95 11.92
N GLY A 62 7.67 -17.20 11.66
CA GLY A 62 8.54 -17.42 10.48
C GLY A 62 8.09 -16.71 9.20
N GLN A 63 6.98 -15.97 9.25
CA GLN A 63 6.44 -15.10 8.21
C GLN A 63 6.82 -13.65 8.47
N LYS A 64 7.14 -12.92 7.40
CA LYS A 64 7.45 -11.49 7.45
C LYS A 64 6.76 -10.76 6.31
N ILE A 65 5.98 -9.73 6.63
CA ILE A 65 5.38 -8.83 5.64
C ILE A 65 5.95 -7.42 5.86
N GLU A 66 6.53 -6.83 4.82
CA GLU A 66 7.06 -5.48 4.81
C GLU A 66 6.32 -4.64 3.78
N ILE A 67 5.62 -3.61 4.23
CA ILE A 67 4.93 -2.65 3.37
C ILE A 67 5.74 -1.37 3.41
N GLN A 68 6.24 -0.96 2.25
CA GLN A 68 6.96 0.29 2.05
C GLN A 68 6.11 1.21 1.19
N SER A 69 5.56 2.27 1.78
CA SER A 69 4.75 3.28 1.10
C SER A 69 5.57 4.53 0.81
N ASN A 70 5.12 5.32 -0.17
CA ASN A 70 5.78 6.53 -0.64
C ASN A 70 7.24 6.28 -1.05
N THR A 71 7.47 5.15 -1.71
CA THR A 71 8.76 4.86 -2.34
C THR A 71 9.10 5.98 -3.32
N SER A 72 10.37 6.35 -3.44
CA SER A 72 10.84 7.43 -4.31
C SER A 72 10.72 7.13 -5.81
N GLY A 73 9.77 6.28 -6.23
CA GLY A 73 9.64 5.73 -7.58
C GLY A 73 10.70 4.66 -7.91
N VAL A 74 11.46 4.20 -6.92
CA VAL A 74 12.61 3.31 -7.12
C VAL A 74 12.15 1.85 -7.17
N TRP A 75 12.62 1.14 -8.19
CA TRP A 75 12.38 -0.29 -8.34
C TRP A 75 13.09 -1.09 -7.24
N PRO A 76 12.42 -2.09 -6.63
CA PRO A 76 13.05 -2.94 -5.62
C PRO A 76 14.21 -3.75 -6.18
N ASN A 77 15.41 -3.57 -5.61
CA ASN A 77 16.60 -4.33 -6.01
C ASN A 77 16.56 -5.80 -5.54
N ASP A 78 15.62 -6.15 -4.67
CA ASP A 78 15.44 -7.48 -4.11
C ASP A 78 14.44 -8.35 -4.89
N ILE A 79 13.74 -7.78 -5.88
CA ILE A 79 12.99 -8.58 -6.87
C ILE A 79 13.99 -9.36 -7.73
N PRO A 80 13.74 -10.66 -8.05
CA PRO A 80 14.61 -11.44 -8.92
C PRO A 80 14.90 -10.75 -10.25
N GLY A 81 16.18 -10.69 -10.65
CA GLY A 81 16.65 -9.92 -11.80
C GLY A 81 16.14 -10.42 -13.15
N GLU A 82 15.60 -11.64 -13.17
CA GLU A 82 14.91 -12.23 -14.32
C GLU A 82 13.57 -11.52 -14.61
N VAL A 83 12.93 -10.96 -13.59
CA VAL A 83 11.68 -10.21 -13.75
C VAL A 83 11.97 -8.85 -14.38
N PRO A 84 11.39 -8.54 -15.56
CA PRO A 84 11.55 -7.22 -16.16
C PRO A 84 11.09 -6.13 -15.20
N LYS A 85 11.89 -5.08 -15.07
CA LYS A 85 11.50 -3.91 -14.30
C LYS A 85 10.24 -3.26 -14.89
N PHE A 86 9.23 -3.05 -14.06
CA PHE A 86 8.08 -2.23 -14.44
C PHE A 86 8.46 -0.75 -14.36
N ALA A 87 8.70 -0.15 -15.53
CA ALA A 87 9.15 1.23 -15.68
C ALA A 87 8.02 2.18 -16.14
N TYR A 88 6.76 1.77 -16.00
CA TYR A 88 5.59 2.57 -16.38
C TYR A 88 4.99 3.24 -15.15
N GLY A 89 4.80 4.56 -15.22
CA GLY A 89 4.28 5.34 -14.11
C GLY A 89 5.27 5.52 -12.94
N GLN A 90 4.74 5.83 -11.77
CA GLN A 90 5.48 6.09 -10.54
C GLN A 90 5.14 5.05 -9.49
N ILE A 91 6.16 4.35 -8.97
CA ILE A 91 5.99 3.38 -7.88
C ILE A 91 5.64 4.13 -6.58
N LYS A 92 4.52 3.73 -5.97
CA LYS A 92 3.98 4.32 -4.74
C LYS A 92 4.17 3.43 -3.54
N ALA A 93 4.08 2.12 -3.73
CA ALA A 93 4.23 1.17 -2.67
C ALA A 93 4.85 -0.12 -3.16
N VAL A 94 5.59 -0.76 -2.25
CA VAL A 94 6.15 -2.10 -2.44
C VAL A 94 5.83 -2.90 -1.19
N THR A 95 5.07 -3.97 -1.36
CA THR A 95 4.86 -4.97 -0.31
C THR A 95 5.75 -6.16 -0.60
N ARG A 96 6.40 -6.68 0.44
CA ARG A 96 7.23 -7.89 0.40
C ARG A 96 6.68 -8.87 1.40
N SER A 97 6.58 -10.13 1.01
CA SER A 97 6.23 -11.21 1.93
C SER A 97 7.28 -12.31 1.84
N ASP A 98 7.81 -12.70 2.98
CA ASP A 98 8.68 -13.87 3.15
C ASP A 98 7.90 -14.90 3.95
N MET A 99 7.55 -16.01 3.30
CA MET A 99 6.72 -17.07 3.86
C MET A 99 7.41 -18.42 3.63
N PRO A 100 7.07 -19.47 4.41
CA PRO A 100 7.60 -20.83 4.18
C PRO A 100 7.37 -21.34 2.74
N GLU A 101 6.27 -20.95 2.11
CA GLU A 101 5.89 -21.28 0.74
C GLU A 101 6.60 -20.44 -0.34
N GLY A 102 7.48 -19.51 0.04
CA GLY A 102 8.25 -18.70 -0.89
C GLY A 102 8.21 -17.20 -0.60
N LYS A 103 8.79 -16.43 -1.52
CA LYS A 103 8.85 -14.96 -1.43
C LYS A 103 7.90 -14.34 -2.43
N SER A 104 7.29 -13.23 -2.07
CA SER A 104 6.49 -12.45 -3.01
C SER A 104 6.68 -10.96 -2.85
N TRP A 105 6.44 -10.26 -3.94
CA TRP A 105 6.49 -8.81 -4.05
C TRP A 105 5.22 -8.33 -4.73
N VAL A 106 4.68 -7.22 -4.23
CA VAL A 106 3.62 -6.47 -4.91
C VAL A 106 4.09 -5.04 -5.07
N VAL A 107 4.18 -4.57 -6.31
CA VAL A 107 4.58 -3.21 -6.66
C VAL A 107 3.35 -2.46 -7.16
N ILE A 108 2.96 -1.41 -6.45
CA ILE A 108 1.84 -0.55 -6.80
C ILE A 108 2.37 0.72 -7.44
N SER A 109 1.83 1.06 -8.62
CA SER A 109 2.21 2.25 -9.38
C SER A 109 1.00 3.10 -9.76
N GLU A 110 1.20 4.42 -9.80
CA GLU A 110 0.24 5.43 -10.27
C GLU A 110 0.76 6.09 -11.57
N ASN A 111 -0.09 6.86 -12.24
CA ASN A 111 0.23 7.56 -13.50
C ASN A 111 0.71 6.59 -14.60
N VAL A 112 0.13 5.39 -14.63
CA VAL A 112 0.44 4.34 -15.58
C VAL A 112 -0.37 4.57 -16.87
N PRO A 113 0.25 4.60 -18.05
CA PRO A 113 -0.48 4.65 -19.31
C PRO A 113 -1.36 3.40 -19.48
N GLY A 114 -2.59 3.54 -19.99
CA GLY A 114 -3.51 2.39 -20.09
C GLY A 114 -2.97 1.27 -20.98
N ASN A 115 -2.35 1.63 -22.11
CA ASN A 115 -2.00 0.71 -23.20
C ASN A 115 -0.69 -0.09 -22.99
N ILE A 116 -0.30 -0.38 -21.76
CA ILE A 116 1.02 -0.97 -21.45
C ILE A 116 1.02 -2.51 -21.40
N ILE A 117 -0.14 -3.17 -21.39
CA ILE A 117 -0.25 -4.63 -21.20
C ILE A 117 0.56 -5.40 -22.25
N LYS A 118 0.37 -5.09 -23.55
CA LYS A 118 1.12 -5.75 -24.64
C LYS A 118 2.62 -5.47 -24.59
N SER A 119 3.00 -4.26 -24.16
CA SER A 119 4.40 -3.88 -23.99
C SER A 119 5.06 -4.68 -22.88
N TYR A 120 4.39 -4.84 -21.74
CA TYR A 120 4.91 -5.64 -20.63
C TYR A 120 4.89 -7.15 -20.94
N GLU A 121 3.89 -7.65 -21.65
CA GLU A 121 3.87 -9.02 -22.18
C GLU A 121 5.11 -9.31 -23.04
N SER A 122 5.47 -8.36 -23.91
CA SER A 122 6.66 -8.48 -24.76
C SER A 122 7.96 -8.52 -23.93
N LEU A 123 8.04 -7.71 -22.87
CA LEU A 123 9.17 -7.75 -21.93
C LEU A 123 9.26 -9.11 -21.21
N LEU A 124 8.15 -9.66 -20.75
CA LEU A 124 8.10 -10.98 -20.14
C LEU A 124 8.62 -12.07 -21.09
N LYS A 125 8.12 -12.09 -22.34
CA LYS A 125 8.58 -13.03 -23.37
C LYS A 125 10.07 -12.91 -23.67
N ASN A 126 10.57 -11.66 -23.81
CA ASN A 126 11.99 -11.40 -24.06
C ASN A 126 12.88 -11.83 -22.89
N SER A 127 12.36 -11.83 -21.66
CA SER A 127 13.04 -12.37 -20.47
C SER A 127 12.86 -13.88 -20.28
N GLY A 128 12.21 -14.57 -21.22
CA GLY A 128 12.03 -16.02 -21.23
C GLY A 128 10.83 -16.51 -20.41
N PHE A 129 9.90 -15.63 -20.03
CA PHE A 129 8.64 -16.06 -19.43
C PHE A 129 7.70 -16.59 -20.50
N LYS A 130 7.02 -17.69 -20.16
CA LYS A 130 5.87 -18.18 -20.92
C LYS A 130 4.63 -17.41 -20.47
N THR A 131 3.98 -16.68 -21.39
CA THR A 131 2.70 -16.03 -21.09
C THR A 131 1.64 -17.08 -20.77
N VAL A 132 0.95 -16.90 -19.64
CA VAL A 132 -0.14 -17.75 -19.18
C VAL A 132 -1.49 -17.13 -19.54
N SER A 133 -1.65 -15.83 -19.32
CA SER A 133 -2.88 -15.11 -19.63
C SER A 133 -2.58 -13.69 -20.10
N THR A 134 -3.44 -13.17 -20.98
CA THR A 134 -3.45 -11.76 -21.37
C THR A 134 -4.89 -11.35 -21.61
N ILE A 135 -5.33 -10.31 -20.91
CA ILE A 135 -6.67 -9.76 -20.98
C ILE A 135 -6.54 -8.25 -21.19
N ILE A 136 -7.30 -7.69 -22.12
CA ILE A 136 -7.34 -6.25 -22.37
C ILE A 136 -8.81 -5.84 -22.25
N THR A 137 -9.10 -4.82 -21.44
CA THR A 137 -10.47 -4.47 -21.03
C THR A 137 -11.19 -3.52 -22.00
N SER A 138 -10.48 -2.90 -22.94
CA SER A 138 -11.08 -2.10 -24.02
C SER A 138 -10.24 -2.19 -25.31
N ASP A 139 -10.83 -1.87 -26.45
CA ASP A 139 -10.14 -1.85 -27.75
C ASP A 139 -9.02 -0.80 -27.79
N GLU A 140 -9.16 0.27 -26.99
CA GLU A 140 -8.14 1.31 -26.79
C GLU A 140 -7.09 0.92 -25.73
N GLY A 141 -7.30 -0.18 -25.02
CA GLY A 141 -6.36 -0.73 -24.04
C GLY A 141 -6.31 0.02 -22.73
N GLU A 142 -7.42 0.57 -22.23
CA GLU A 142 -7.48 1.31 -20.95
C GLU A 142 -7.47 0.39 -19.71
N GLY A 143 -6.52 -0.54 -19.68
CA GLY A 143 -6.39 -1.53 -18.61
C GLY A 143 -6.34 -2.96 -19.13
N GLY A 144 -6.28 -3.88 -18.17
CA GLY A 144 -6.18 -5.31 -18.46
C GLY A 144 -5.21 -6.00 -17.52
N SER A 145 -4.84 -7.21 -17.89
CA SER A 145 -3.88 -8.01 -17.16
C SER A 145 -3.01 -8.85 -18.07
N VAL A 146 -1.80 -9.16 -17.60
CA VAL A 146 -0.92 -10.16 -18.21
C VAL A 146 -0.25 -10.95 -17.11
N SER A 147 -0.15 -12.27 -17.29
CA SER A 147 0.63 -13.13 -16.42
C SER A 147 1.58 -14.02 -17.20
N GLY A 148 2.70 -14.36 -16.58
CA GLY A 148 3.69 -15.25 -17.14
C GLY A 148 4.46 -16.01 -16.08
N GLU A 149 5.01 -17.14 -16.48
CA GLU A 149 5.75 -18.04 -15.61
C GLU A 149 7.12 -18.39 -16.20
N LYS A 150 8.12 -18.55 -15.34
CA LYS A 150 9.48 -18.97 -15.68
C LYS A 150 10.09 -19.68 -14.48
N ASP A 151 10.38 -20.96 -14.60
CA ASP A 151 10.91 -21.78 -13.50
C ASP A 151 10.04 -21.63 -12.23
N GLN A 152 10.62 -21.20 -11.10
CA GLN A 152 9.92 -20.93 -9.84
C GLN A 152 9.27 -19.53 -9.77
N LEU A 153 9.36 -18.73 -10.84
CA LEU A 153 8.84 -17.36 -10.88
C LEU A 153 7.48 -17.29 -11.56
N LYS A 154 6.55 -16.64 -10.89
CA LYS A 154 5.24 -16.25 -11.44
C LYS A 154 5.10 -14.74 -11.36
N VAL A 155 4.70 -14.12 -12.46
CA VAL A 155 4.51 -12.68 -12.57
C VAL A 155 3.09 -12.42 -13.05
N ALA A 156 2.40 -11.48 -12.42
CA ALA A 156 1.10 -11.00 -12.84
C ALA A 156 1.04 -9.48 -12.76
N LEU A 157 0.67 -8.83 -13.84
CA LEU A 157 0.42 -7.40 -13.93
C LEU A 157 -1.08 -7.18 -14.14
N ILE A 158 -1.66 -6.28 -13.36
CA ILE A 158 -3.02 -5.78 -13.56
C ILE A 158 -2.96 -4.27 -13.66
N THR A 159 -3.68 -3.70 -14.63
CA THR A 159 -3.77 -2.26 -14.85
C THR A 159 -5.20 -1.80 -15.02
N GLY A 160 -5.46 -0.56 -14.64
CA GLY A 160 -6.75 0.11 -14.84
C GLY A 160 -6.76 1.47 -14.16
N ASN A 161 -7.53 2.42 -14.71
CA ASN A 161 -7.73 3.75 -14.12
C ASN A 161 -6.42 4.48 -13.76
N GLY A 162 -5.42 4.43 -14.65
CA GLY A 162 -4.12 5.07 -14.43
C GLY A 162 -3.24 4.43 -13.36
N SER A 163 -3.60 3.24 -12.87
CA SER A 163 -2.88 2.52 -11.82
C SER A 163 -2.45 1.14 -12.29
N ALA A 164 -1.42 0.59 -11.66
CA ALA A 164 -0.97 -0.78 -11.86
C ALA A 164 -0.61 -1.48 -10.55
N SER A 165 -0.84 -2.79 -10.51
CA SER A 165 -0.33 -3.71 -9.51
C SER A 165 0.44 -4.81 -10.20
N LEU A 166 1.75 -4.90 -9.92
CA LEU A 166 2.60 -5.99 -10.36
C LEU A 166 2.88 -6.92 -9.18
N SER A 167 2.43 -8.16 -9.28
CA SER A 167 2.74 -9.23 -8.34
C SER A 167 3.83 -10.12 -8.90
N VAL A 168 4.81 -10.45 -8.06
CA VAL A 168 5.87 -11.42 -8.32
C VAL A 168 5.84 -12.44 -7.20
N VAL A 169 5.85 -13.73 -7.55
CA VAL A 169 6.00 -14.83 -6.60
C VAL A 169 7.19 -15.66 -7.02
N LYS A 170 8.05 -15.99 -6.05
CA LYS A 170 9.14 -16.94 -6.19
C LYS A 170 8.87 -18.11 -5.24
N GLU A 171 8.54 -19.25 -5.82
CA GLU A 171 8.38 -20.51 -5.11
C GLU A 171 9.76 -21.04 -4.62
N PRO A 172 9.80 -21.85 -3.55
CA PRO A 172 11.02 -22.41 -2.97
C PRO A 172 11.75 -23.35 -3.93
#